data_AF-A0ABD3SCG9-F1
#
_entry.id   AF-A0ABD3SCG9-F1
#
_cell.length_a   1.000
_cell.length_b   1.000
_cell.length_c   1.000
_cell.angle_alpha   90.00
_cell.angle_beta   90.00
_cell.angle_gamma   90.00
#
_symmetry.space_group_name_H-M   'P 1'
#
loop_
_entity.id
_entity.type
_entity.pdbx_description
1 polymer ?
#
loop_
_entity_poly.entity_id
_entity_poly.type
_entity_poly.pdbx_seq_one_letter_code
_entity_poly.pdbx_strand_id
1 'polypeptide(L)'
;MMKLAVLAAIAGSAAAFAPSPMAKTSAVSSLNGSFENEIGALPPTGFWDPAGLSDGISQERFDEYRLAELKHGRVAQLAVLGYIAPETYRFGYDLVPGEINTADIPNGIAAINAVPFLGWVQIFAFVGCVETYGWFTSPTGVLDLPADILAKRQTAELQHGRLAMLAFLELIRHDSQNLVTPGFDGYDNLITGLPFIYSN
;
A
#
# COMPACT_ATOMS: atom_id res chain seq x y z
N MET A 1 -19.67 0.90 -48.60
CA MET A 1 -18.27 0.41 -48.57
C MET A 1 -17.46 0.82 -47.33
N MET A 2 -17.95 1.69 -46.42
CA MET A 2 -17.19 2.16 -45.24
C MET A 2 -17.43 1.36 -43.93
N LYS A 3 -18.30 0.34 -43.94
CA LYS A 3 -18.63 -0.47 -42.74
C LYS A 3 -17.80 -1.75 -42.59
N LEU A 4 -17.15 -2.21 -43.66
CA LEU A 4 -16.30 -3.42 -43.64
C LEU A 4 -14.85 -3.15 -43.23
N ALA A 5 -14.35 -1.92 -43.42
CA ALA A 5 -12.97 -1.55 -43.06
C ALA A 5 -12.75 -1.44 -41.53
N VAL A 6 -13.78 -1.04 -40.78
CA VAL A 6 -13.69 -0.87 -39.31
C VAL A 6 -13.61 -2.23 -38.59
N LEU A 7 -14.26 -3.27 -39.13
CA LEU A 7 -14.25 -4.61 -38.52
C LEU A 7 -12.89 -5.32 -38.69
N ALA A 8 -12.16 -5.05 -39.78
CA ALA A 8 -10.83 -5.60 -40.02
C ALA A 8 -9.76 -4.99 -39.10
N ALA A 9 -9.93 -3.73 -38.65
CA ALA A 9 -8.99 -3.07 -37.75
C ALA A 9 -9.07 -3.59 -36.29
N ILE A 10 -10.23 -4.09 -35.86
CA ILE A 10 -10.43 -4.63 -34.50
C ILE A 10 -9.90 -6.07 -34.38
N ALA A 11 -9.93 -6.84 -35.47
CA ALA A 11 -9.40 -8.20 -35.49
C ALA A 11 -7.86 -8.27 -35.43
N GLY A 12 -7.16 -7.18 -35.79
CA GLY A 12 -5.69 -7.12 -35.76
C GLY A 12 -5.07 -6.97 -34.37
N SER A 13 -5.83 -6.54 -33.35
CA SER A 13 -5.30 -6.35 -31.99
C SER A 13 -5.28 -7.62 -31.12
N ALA A 14 -5.94 -8.71 -31.55
CA ALA A 14 -5.99 -9.93 -30.74
C ALA A 14 -4.76 -10.84 -30.90
N ALA A 15 -4.03 -10.73 -32.02
CA ALA A 15 -2.85 -11.56 -32.29
C ALA A 15 -1.54 -11.01 -31.68
N ALA A 16 -1.55 -9.78 -31.17
CA ALA A 16 -0.41 -9.16 -30.49
C ALA A 16 -0.32 -9.48 -28.99
N PHE A 17 -1.29 -10.20 -28.43
CA PHE A 17 -1.38 -10.60 -27.01
C PHE A 17 -1.37 -12.12 -26.80
N ALA A 18 -0.67 -12.88 -27.65
CA ALA A 18 -0.41 -14.29 -27.38
C ALA A 18 0.86 -14.45 -26.53
N PRO A 19 0.81 -15.05 -25.33
CA PRO A 19 2.02 -15.34 -24.57
C PRO A 19 2.86 -16.39 -25.32
N SER A 20 4.14 -16.10 -25.53
CA SER A 20 5.09 -17.08 -26.04
C SER A 20 5.31 -18.18 -24.98
N PRO A 21 5.41 -19.47 -25.35
CA PRO A 21 5.73 -20.52 -24.41
C PRO A 21 7.19 -20.37 -23.97
N MET A 22 7.38 -19.73 -22.82
CA MET A 22 8.69 -19.61 -22.18
C MET A 22 9.11 -21.01 -21.72
N ALA A 23 10.15 -21.55 -22.37
CA ALA A 23 10.76 -22.81 -21.95
C ALA A 23 11.20 -22.69 -20.49
N LYS A 24 10.64 -23.55 -19.62
CA LYS A 24 11.06 -23.65 -18.22
C LYS A 24 12.47 -24.24 -18.18
N THR A 25 13.50 -23.40 -18.23
CA THR A 25 14.82 -23.77 -17.75
C THR A 25 14.75 -23.91 -16.24
N SER A 26 14.57 -25.14 -15.77
CA SER A 26 14.82 -25.53 -14.40
C SER A 26 16.30 -25.35 -14.08
N ALA A 27 16.67 -24.16 -13.63
CA ALA A 27 17.95 -23.95 -12.97
C ALA A 27 17.81 -24.43 -11.53
N VAL A 28 18.30 -25.65 -11.28
CA VAL A 28 18.65 -26.09 -9.93
C VAL A 28 19.87 -25.28 -9.52
N SER A 29 19.73 -24.42 -8.51
CA SER A 29 20.87 -24.07 -7.66
C SER A 29 20.40 -23.97 -6.22
N SER A 30 20.66 -25.07 -5.52
CA SER A 30 20.63 -25.16 -4.07
C SER A 30 21.62 -24.18 -3.48
N LEU A 31 21.13 -23.11 -2.87
CA LEU A 31 21.82 -22.42 -1.80
C LEU A 31 20.85 -22.36 -0.63
N ASN A 32 21.03 -23.29 0.31
CA ASN A 32 20.58 -23.12 1.69
C ASN A 32 21.38 -21.95 2.29
N GLY A 33 21.09 -20.73 1.85
CA GLY A 33 21.56 -19.51 2.48
C GLY A 33 20.58 -19.18 3.58
N SER A 34 20.97 -19.39 4.83
CA SER A 34 20.16 -18.88 5.94
C SER A 34 20.03 -17.37 5.75
N PHE A 35 18.82 -16.86 5.49
CA PHE A 35 18.51 -15.44 5.28
C PHE A 35 18.65 -14.61 6.58
N GLU A 36 19.39 -15.12 7.57
CA GLU A 36 19.60 -14.58 8.90
C GLU A 36 20.39 -13.26 8.91
N ASN A 37 21.20 -13.01 7.88
CA ASN A 37 21.98 -11.76 7.73
C ASN A 37 21.28 -10.71 6.85
N GLU A 38 20.08 -11.00 6.36
CA GLU A 38 19.32 -10.04 5.56
C GLU A 38 18.74 -8.91 6.41
N ILE A 39 18.59 -7.74 5.80
CA ILE A 39 17.96 -6.56 6.42
C ILE A 39 16.62 -7.01 7.02
N GLY A 40 16.30 -6.62 8.26
CA GLY A 40 15.01 -6.92 8.88
C GLY A 40 14.94 -8.18 9.76
N ALA A 41 16.02 -8.97 9.86
CA ALA A 41 16.22 -9.92 10.94
C ALA A 41 16.69 -9.15 12.19
N LEU A 42 15.89 -9.15 13.25
CA LEU A 42 16.15 -8.35 14.46
C LEU A 42 15.92 -9.20 15.72
N PRO A 43 16.74 -9.06 16.77
CA PRO A 43 16.44 -9.67 18.07
C PRO A 43 15.14 -9.06 18.66
N PRO A 44 14.27 -9.83 19.35
CA PRO A 44 14.45 -11.18 19.90
C PRO A 44 14.06 -12.35 18.99
N THR A 45 13.40 -12.10 17.85
CA THR A 45 12.87 -13.16 16.97
C THR A 45 13.84 -13.59 15.87
N GLY A 46 14.88 -12.79 15.59
CA GLY A 46 15.82 -13.07 14.50
C GLY A 46 15.12 -13.11 13.14
N PHE A 47 15.45 -14.12 12.34
CA PHE A 47 14.73 -14.43 11.11
C PHE A 47 13.41 -15.14 11.43
N TRP A 48 12.29 -14.44 11.23
CA TRP A 48 10.95 -14.92 11.59
C TRP A 48 10.22 -15.49 10.36
N ASP A 49 10.30 -16.81 10.19
CA ASP A 49 9.53 -17.54 9.17
C ASP A 49 8.91 -18.83 9.77
N PRO A 50 7.79 -18.72 10.49
CA PRO A 50 7.13 -19.90 11.08
C PRO A 50 6.39 -20.77 10.04
N ALA A 51 6.18 -20.25 8.82
CA ALA A 51 5.43 -20.93 7.76
C ALA A 51 6.33 -21.61 6.72
N GLY A 52 7.66 -21.48 6.84
CA GLY A 52 8.64 -22.05 5.90
C GLY A 52 8.51 -21.48 4.50
N LEU A 53 8.06 -20.22 4.37
CA LEU A 53 7.88 -19.57 3.06
C LEU A 53 9.20 -19.27 2.36
N SER A 54 10.31 -19.26 3.11
CA SER A 54 11.67 -19.12 2.61
C SER A 54 12.37 -20.46 2.34
N ASP A 55 11.74 -21.60 2.64
CA ASP A 55 12.33 -22.92 2.42
C ASP A 55 12.31 -23.26 0.92
N GLY A 56 13.50 -23.42 0.32
CA GLY A 56 13.66 -23.89 -1.05
C GLY A 56 13.33 -22.87 -2.15
N ILE A 57 13.18 -21.59 -1.81
CA ILE A 57 12.96 -20.51 -2.80
C ILE A 57 14.30 -19.96 -3.32
N SER A 58 14.31 -19.42 -4.56
CA SER A 58 15.47 -18.72 -5.09
C SER A 58 15.62 -17.33 -4.45
N GLN A 59 16.84 -16.79 -4.45
CA GLN A 59 17.11 -15.43 -3.96
C GLN A 59 16.21 -14.38 -4.63
N GLU A 60 15.96 -14.52 -5.92
CA GLU A 60 15.10 -13.62 -6.70
C GLU A 60 13.66 -13.58 -6.14
N ARG A 61 13.14 -14.74 -5.71
CA ARG A 61 11.80 -14.82 -5.09
C ARG A 61 11.78 -14.21 -3.70
N PHE A 62 12.86 -14.36 -2.95
CA PHE A 62 13.01 -13.69 -1.66
C PHE A 62 13.02 -12.16 -1.83
N ASP A 63 13.74 -11.65 -2.83
CA ASP A 63 13.80 -10.22 -3.15
C ASP A 63 12.42 -9.68 -3.60
N GLU A 64 11.65 -10.47 -4.37
CA GLU A 64 10.26 -10.16 -4.72
C GLU A 64 9.37 -10.04 -3.47
N TYR A 65 9.48 -10.98 -2.52
CA TYR A 65 8.73 -10.94 -1.26
C TYR A 65 9.14 -9.76 -0.39
N ARG A 66 10.43 -9.44 -0.32
CA ARG A 66 10.90 -8.26 0.40
C ARG A 66 10.40 -6.97 -0.24
N LEU A 67 10.39 -6.89 -1.56
CA LEU A 67 9.85 -5.73 -2.27
C LEU A 67 8.34 -5.58 -2.03
N ALA A 68 7.60 -6.70 -2.00
CA ALA A 68 6.19 -6.71 -1.64
C ALA A 68 5.98 -6.24 -0.19
N GLU A 69 6.76 -6.75 0.77
CA GLU A 69 6.73 -6.32 2.18
C GLU A 69 6.95 -4.80 2.31
N LEU A 70 7.93 -4.26 1.60
CA LEU A 70 8.24 -2.83 1.60
C LEU A 70 7.11 -1.98 0.99
N LYS A 71 6.53 -2.42 -0.14
CA LYS A 71 5.38 -1.73 -0.76
C LYS A 71 4.17 -1.70 0.18
N HIS A 72 3.81 -2.82 0.80
CA HIS A 72 2.70 -2.88 1.75
C HIS A 72 2.98 -2.05 3.01
N GLY A 73 4.21 -2.09 3.54
CA GLY A 73 4.62 -1.30 4.69
C GLY A 73 4.48 0.20 4.46
N ARG A 74 4.95 0.70 3.32
CA ARG A 74 4.84 2.12 2.95
C ARG A 74 3.38 2.57 2.79
N VAL A 75 2.57 1.76 2.12
CA VAL A 75 1.14 2.05 1.96
C VAL A 75 0.44 2.05 3.31
N ALA A 76 0.74 1.09 4.20
CA ALA A 76 0.18 1.04 5.54
C ALA A 76 0.58 2.24 6.41
N GLN A 77 1.83 2.69 6.33
CA GLN A 77 2.29 3.90 7.03
C GLN A 77 1.51 5.14 6.60
N LEU A 78 1.31 5.33 5.29
CA LEU A 78 0.50 6.42 4.76
C LEU A 78 -0.98 6.27 5.13
N ALA A 79 -1.50 5.04 5.19
CA ALA A 79 -2.88 4.77 5.55
C ALA A 79 -3.16 5.09 7.03
N VAL A 80 -2.26 4.74 7.96
CA VAL A 80 -2.37 5.13 9.38
C VAL A 80 -2.37 6.65 9.53
N LEU A 81 -1.44 7.35 8.85
CA LEU A 81 -1.43 8.82 8.86
C LEU A 81 -2.71 9.39 8.24
N GLY A 82 -3.23 8.75 7.19
CA GLY A 82 -4.47 9.13 6.51
C GLY A 82 -5.73 8.91 7.35
N TYR A 83 -5.69 8.04 8.37
CA TYR A 83 -6.77 7.94 9.36
C TYR A 83 -6.70 9.06 10.41
N ILE A 84 -5.49 9.42 10.86
CA ILE A 84 -5.28 10.42 11.92
C ILE A 84 -5.43 11.85 11.39
N ALA A 85 -4.91 12.15 10.19
CA ALA A 85 -4.83 13.52 9.68
C ALA A 85 -6.21 14.19 9.47
N PRO A 86 -7.23 13.55 8.87
CA PRO A 86 -8.56 14.14 8.68
C PRO A 86 -9.32 14.42 9.99
N GLU A 87 -8.90 13.77 11.07
CA GLU A 87 -9.43 13.99 12.42
C GLU A 87 -8.84 15.23 13.07
N THR A 88 -7.57 15.54 12.77
CA THR A 88 -6.87 16.69 13.35
C THR A 88 -7.08 17.96 12.53
N TYR A 89 -7.11 17.85 11.20
CA TYR A 89 -7.23 19.00 10.31
C TYR A 89 -7.98 18.65 9.02
N ARG A 90 -8.95 19.50 8.68
CA ARG A 90 -9.68 19.43 7.42
C ARG A 90 -9.35 20.63 6.57
N PHE A 91 -9.01 20.39 5.31
CA PHE A 91 -8.70 21.46 4.38
C PHE A 91 -9.99 22.16 3.98
N GLY A 92 -10.26 23.39 4.42
CA GLY A 92 -11.52 24.11 4.19
C GLY A 92 -11.84 24.54 2.75
N TYR A 93 -11.64 23.66 1.77
CA TYR A 93 -12.03 23.83 0.37
C TYR A 93 -13.18 22.87 0.01
N ASP A 94 -13.88 23.17 -1.08
CA ASP A 94 -14.92 22.28 -1.60
C ASP A 94 -14.30 21.19 -2.48
N LEU A 95 -14.63 19.92 -2.23
CA LEU A 95 -14.19 18.80 -3.07
C LEU A 95 -14.85 18.83 -4.44
N VAL A 96 -16.11 19.23 -4.49
CA VAL A 96 -16.87 19.52 -5.70
C VAL A 96 -17.39 20.94 -5.55
N PRO A 97 -17.06 21.87 -6.46
CA PRO A 97 -17.47 23.26 -6.34
C PRO A 97 -18.97 23.39 -6.09
N GLY A 98 -19.35 23.83 -4.89
CA GLY A 98 -20.74 24.08 -4.51
C GLY A 98 -21.61 22.87 -4.13
N GLU A 99 -21.07 21.65 -4.03
CA GLU A 99 -21.86 20.46 -3.67
C GLU A 99 -21.37 19.73 -2.41
N ILE A 100 -20.07 19.49 -2.27
CA ILE A 100 -19.51 18.78 -1.11
C ILE A 100 -18.31 19.52 -0.52
N ASN A 101 -18.44 19.96 0.73
CA ASN A 101 -17.33 20.51 1.49
C ASN A 101 -16.53 19.38 2.16
N THR A 102 -15.22 19.55 2.28
CA THR A 102 -14.35 18.61 3.01
C THR A 102 -14.71 18.50 4.50
N ALA A 103 -15.37 19.51 5.07
CA ALA A 103 -15.85 19.51 6.44
C ALA A 103 -16.99 18.52 6.68
N ASP A 104 -17.75 18.13 5.65
CA ASP A 104 -18.93 17.28 5.78
C ASP A 104 -18.64 15.79 5.54
N ILE A 105 -17.41 15.44 5.18
CA ILE A 105 -17.04 14.04 4.93
C ILE A 105 -16.92 13.30 6.27
N PRO A 106 -17.56 12.13 6.47
CA PRO A 106 -17.33 11.34 7.67
C PRO A 106 -15.89 10.79 7.69
N ASN A 107 -15.32 10.56 8.87
CA ASN A 107 -13.99 9.95 8.98
C ASN A 107 -14.05 8.43 8.72
N GLY A 108 -12.90 7.82 8.39
CA GLY A 108 -12.76 6.37 8.25
C GLY A 108 -13.33 5.78 6.96
N ILE A 109 -13.77 4.53 7.04
CA ILE A 109 -14.39 3.73 5.98
C ILE A 109 -15.65 4.42 5.45
N ALA A 110 -16.37 5.19 6.27
CA ALA A 110 -17.52 5.97 5.82
C ALA A 110 -17.12 7.03 4.77
N ALA A 111 -15.89 7.57 4.83
CA ALA A 111 -15.37 8.52 3.84
C ALA A 111 -15.33 7.92 2.43
N ILE A 112 -15.12 6.61 2.32
CA ILE A 112 -15.00 5.91 1.03
C ILE A 112 -16.27 6.06 0.19
N ASN A 113 -17.44 6.03 0.86
CA ASN A 113 -18.75 6.18 0.21
C ASN A 113 -19.11 7.64 -0.08
N ALA A 114 -18.50 8.60 0.61
CA ALA A 114 -18.77 10.03 0.43
C ALA A 114 -18.01 10.64 -0.76
N VAL A 115 -16.90 10.04 -1.18
CA VAL A 115 -16.11 10.53 -2.32
C VAL A 115 -16.82 10.16 -3.63
N PRO A 116 -17.08 11.14 -4.54
CA PRO A 116 -17.73 10.88 -5.81
C PRO A 116 -16.86 10.00 -6.71
N PHE A 117 -17.51 9.21 -7.57
CA PHE A 117 -16.84 8.28 -8.49
C PHE A 117 -15.72 8.92 -9.32
N LEU A 118 -15.93 10.17 -9.78
CA LEU A 118 -14.91 10.89 -10.56
C LEU A 118 -13.63 11.16 -9.75
N GLY A 119 -13.74 11.39 -8.44
CA GLY A 119 -12.59 11.54 -7.55
C GLY A 119 -11.78 10.25 -7.45
N TRP A 120 -12.45 9.10 -7.32
CA TRP A 120 -11.80 7.79 -7.34
C TRP A 120 -11.06 7.52 -8.64
N VAL A 121 -11.68 7.83 -9.79
CA VAL A 121 -11.02 7.68 -11.10
C VAL A 121 -9.76 8.54 -11.19
N GLN A 122 -9.77 9.77 -10.68
CA GLN A 122 -8.59 10.64 -10.65
C GLN A 122 -7.48 10.07 -9.76
N ILE A 123 -7.82 9.57 -8.57
CA ILE A 123 -6.87 8.95 -7.64
C ILE A 123 -6.24 7.71 -8.27
N PHE A 124 -7.05 6.78 -8.78
CA PHE A 124 -6.54 5.56 -9.41
C PHE A 124 -5.74 5.86 -10.69
N ALA A 125 -6.17 6.82 -11.50
CA ALA A 125 -5.41 7.24 -12.67
C ALA A 125 -4.07 7.85 -12.28
N PHE A 126 -4.02 8.70 -11.25
CA PHE A 126 -2.78 9.29 -10.76
C PHE A 126 -1.83 8.24 -10.18
N VAL A 127 -2.32 7.38 -9.28
CA VAL A 127 -1.53 6.29 -8.69
C VAL A 127 -1.04 5.33 -9.80
N GLY A 128 -1.90 4.97 -10.74
CA GLY A 128 -1.55 4.14 -11.88
C GLY A 128 -0.50 4.78 -12.80
N CYS A 129 -0.59 6.08 -13.03
CA CYS A 129 0.45 6.82 -13.76
C CYS A 129 1.79 6.83 -12.99
N VAL A 130 1.76 7.03 -11.67
CA VAL A 130 2.97 7.02 -10.83
C VAL A 130 3.63 5.64 -10.82
N GLU A 131 2.85 4.57 -10.69
CA GLU A 131 3.39 3.20 -10.67
C GLU A 131 3.86 2.74 -12.06
N THR A 132 3.18 3.13 -13.15
CA THR A 132 3.54 2.73 -14.52
C THR A 132 4.70 3.52 -15.09
N TYR A 133 4.67 4.85 -14.96
CA TYR A 133 5.67 5.73 -15.56
C TYR A 133 6.83 6.01 -14.63
N GLY A 134 6.74 5.66 -13.34
CA GLY A 134 7.82 5.88 -12.40
C GLY A 134 8.25 7.33 -12.40
N TRP A 135 7.31 8.27 -12.26
CA TRP A 135 7.65 9.70 -12.20
C TRP A 135 8.64 9.99 -11.04
N PHE A 136 8.81 9.03 -10.11
CA PHE A 136 9.81 8.96 -9.05
C PHE A 136 10.82 7.77 -9.15
N THR A 137 10.96 7.11 -10.32
CA THR A 137 11.86 5.95 -10.57
C THR A 137 13.31 6.37 -10.83
N SER A 138 13.56 7.64 -11.17
CA SER A 138 14.90 8.20 -11.00
C SER A 138 15.29 8.03 -9.52
N PRO A 139 16.56 7.75 -9.16
CA PRO A 139 17.02 7.68 -7.76
C PRO A 139 16.93 9.03 -7.02
N THR A 140 16.03 9.91 -7.43
CA THR A 140 15.55 11.08 -6.71
C THR A 140 14.93 10.64 -5.38
N GLY A 141 15.62 10.97 -4.29
CA GLY A 141 15.17 10.71 -2.92
C GLY A 141 15.94 9.60 -2.20
N VAL A 142 16.86 8.90 -2.88
CA VAL A 142 17.87 8.10 -2.18
C VAL A 142 18.84 9.09 -1.56
N LEU A 143 18.78 9.22 -0.24
CA LEU A 143 19.73 10.03 0.49
C LEU A 143 21.11 9.36 0.35
N ASP A 144 22.10 10.08 -0.19
CA ASP A 144 23.48 9.61 -0.31
C ASP A 144 24.11 9.55 1.09
N LEU A 145 23.89 8.44 1.78
CA LEU A 145 24.37 8.18 3.13
C LEU A 145 25.40 7.05 3.11
N PRO A 146 26.32 7.03 4.09
CA PRO A 146 27.22 5.91 4.27
C PRO A 146 26.42 4.62 4.53
N ALA A 147 26.95 3.50 4.02
CA ALA A 147 26.23 2.22 3.93
C ALA A 147 25.75 1.68 5.30
N ASP A 148 26.46 2.00 6.38
CA ASP A 148 26.14 1.61 7.75
C ASP A 148 24.89 2.34 8.30
N ILE A 149 24.71 3.62 7.96
CA ILE A 149 23.52 4.39 8.37
C ILE A 149 22.33 4.05 7.47
N LEU A 150 22.57 3.80 6.18
CA LEU A 150 21.54 3.42 5.23
C LEU A 150 20.87 2.10 5.63
N ALA A 151 21.65 1.08 5.99
CA ALA A 151 21.11 -0.20 6.46
C ALA A 151 20.24 -0.03 7.72
N LYS A 152 20.68 0.80 8.70
CA LYS A 152 19.90 1.10 9.91
C LYS A 152 18.56 1.79 9.60
N ARG A 153 18.53 2.71 8.63
CA ARG A 153 17.30 3.40 8.22
C ARG A 153 16.35 2.47 7.48
N GLN A 154 16.88 1.59 6.63
CA GLN A 154 16.07 0.57 5.95
C GLN A 154 15.46 -0.43 6.95
N THR A 155 16.23 -0.86 7.97
CA THR A 155 15.66 -1.70 9.04
C THR A 155 14.57 -0.95 9.81
N ALA A 156 14.77 0.34 10.10
CA ALA A 156 13.77 1.14 10.78
C ALA A 156 12.52 1.32 9.92
N GLU A 157 12.66 1.60 8.63
CA GLU A 157 11.54 1.70 7.68
C GLU A 157 10.71 0.41 7.67
N LEU A 158 11.39 -0.74 7.59
CA LEU A 158 10.72 -2.04 7.60
C LEU A 158 9.99 -2.31 8.92
N GLN A 159 10.60 -1.97 10.06
CA GLN A 159 9.97 -2.11 11.39
C GLN A 159 8.72 -1.24 11.53
N HIS A 160 8.80 0.04 11.15
CA HIS A 160 7.65 0.92 11.18
C HIS A 160 6.58 0.47 10.18
N GLY A 161 6.96 -0.10 9.04
CA GLY A 161 6.03 -0.69 8.07
C GLY A 161 5.28 -1.90 8.63
N ARG A 162 5.98 -2.84 9.27
CA ARG A 162 5.39 -4.01 9.96
C ARG A 162 4.41 -3.59 11.04
N LEU A 163 4.80 -2.63 11.88
CA LEU A 163 3.94 -2.09 12.93
C LEU A 163 2.71 -1.39 12.33
N ALA A 164 2.91 -0.58 11.28
CA ALA A 164 1.83 0.14 10.63
C ALA A 164 0.81 -0.80 9.97
N MET A 165 1.24 -1.93 9.40
CA MET A 165 0.32 -2.93 8.86
C MET A 165 -0.62 -3.49 9.94
N LEU A 166 -0.10 -3.77 11.14
CA LEU A 166 -0.92 -4.23 12.27
C LEU A 166 -1.83 -3.11 12.81
N ALA A 167 -1.29 -1.88 12.94
CA ALA A 167 -2.05 -0.74 13.42
C ALA A 167 -3.22 -0.40 12.48
N PHE A 168 -2.98 -0.41 11.17
CA PHE A 168 -4.01 -0.16 10.17
C PHE A 168 -5.13 -1.21 10.19
N LEU A 169 -4.77 -2.48 10.38
CA LEU A 169 -5.76 -3.56 10.51
C LEU A 169 -6.66 -3.33 11.73
N GLU A 170 -6.09 -2.91 12.87
CA GLU A 170 -6.85 -2.64 14.09
C GLU A 170 -7.74 -1.40 13.94
N LEU A 171 -7.25 -0.35 13.28
CA LEU A 171 -8.07 0.84 12.95
C LEU A 171 -9.26 0.48 12.08
N ILE A 172 -9.05 -0.29 11.01
CA ILE A 172 -10.14 -0.78 10.15
C ILE A 172 -11.11 -1.63 10.95
N ARG A 173 -10.61 -2.51 11.81
CA ARG A 173 -11.45 -3.40 12.61
C ARG A 173 -12.34 -2.60 13.55
N HIS A 174 -11.79 -1.63 14.29
CA HIS A 174 -12.57 -0.76 15.17
C HIS A 174 -13.60 0.05 14.39
N ASP A 175 -13.18 0.69 13.30
CA ASP A 175 -14.06 1.50 12.47
C ASP A 175 -15.19 0.68 11.85
N SER A 176 -14.88 -0.53 11.33
CA SER A 176 -15.89 -1.45 10.81
C SER A 176 -16.89 -1.91 11.87
N GLN A 177 -16.48 -2.06 13.13
CA GLN A 177 -17.37 -2.42 14.22
C GLN A 177 -18.29 -1.24 14.59
N ASN A 178 -17.74 -0.02 14.60
CA ASN A 178 -18.49 1.20 14.87
C ASN A 178 -19.51 1.51 13.76
N LEU A 179 -19.21 1.15 12.50
CA LEU A 179 -20.16 1.25 11.39
C LEU A 179 -21.38 0.33 11.54
N VAL A 180 -21.20 -0.87 12.11
CA VAL A 180 -22.28 -1.86 12.25
C VAL A 180 -23.11 -1.63 13.51
N THR A 181 -22.49 -1.18 14.60
CA THR A 181 -23.16 -0.84 15.84
C THR A 181 -22.59 0.46 16.37
N PRO A 182 -23.30 1.59 16.19
CA PRO A 182 -22.86 2.88 16.72
C PRO A 182 -22.63 2.76 18.24
N GLY A 183 -21.42 3.04 18.69
CA GLY A 183 -21.04 2.96 20.10
C GLY A 183 -20.76 1.54 20.63
N PHE A 184 -20.35 0.58 19.79
CA PHE A 184 -19.88 -0.75 20.22
C PHE A 184 -18.74 -0.67 21.25
N ASP A 185 -17.87 0.34 21.09
CA ASP A 185 -16.79 0.73 21.99
C ASP A 185 -17.20 1.82 23.01
N GLY A 186 -18.44 2.32 22.92
CA GLY A 186 -19.03 3.30 23.85
C GLY A 186 -18.69 4.78 23.55
N TYR A 187 -18.06 5.09 22.42
CA TYR A 187 -17.63 6.45 22.08
C TYR A 187 -17.93 6.80 20.61
N ASP A 188 -18.40 8.02 20.35
CA ASP A 188 -18.77 8.51 19.00
C ASP A 188 -17.57 8.77 18.06
N ASN A 189 -16.34 8.50 18.51
CA ASN A 189 -15.10 8.91 17.85
C ASN A 189 -14.23 7.72 17.43
N LEU A 190 -13.59 7.82 16.26
CA LEU A 190 -12.86 6.72 15.59
C LEU A 190 -11.57 6.26 16.28
N ILE A 191 -10.85 7.14 16.99
CA ILE A 191 -9.55 6.88 17.63
C ILE A 191 -9.67 7.10 19.14
N THR A 192 -10.29 6.15 19.83
CA THR A 192 -10.59 6.21 21.27
C THR A 192 -9.36 6.30 22.20
N GLY A 193 -8.15 6.07 21.68
CA GLY A 193 -6.89 6.09 22.44
C GLY A 193 -6.19 7.45 22.59
N LEU A 194 -6.68 8.52 21.93
CA LEU A 194 -6.07 9.85 21.96
C LEU A 194 -7.10 10.93 22.36
N PRO A 195 -7.47 11.01 23.66
CA PRO A 195 -8.53 11.90 24.14
C PRO A 195 -8.28 13.39 23.89
N PHE A 196 -7.01 13.80 23.68
CA PHE A 196 -6.66 15.19 23.35
C PHE A 196 -7.10 15.62 21.94
N ILE A 197 -7.41 14.68 21.05
CA ILE A 197 -7.91 15.01 19.70
C ILE A 197 -9.38 15.48 19.78
N TYR A 198 -10.12 15.05 20.80
CA TYR A 198 -11.56 15.32 20.95
C TYR A 198 -11.90 16.33 22.04
N SER A 199 -10.94 16.68 22.91
CA SER A 199 -11.14 17.75 23.87
C SER A 199 -10.93 19.11 23.17
N ASN A 200 -12.01 19.74 22.74
CA ASN A 200 -12.07 21.20 22.64
C ASN A 200 -12.67 21.78 23.92
#